data_AF-A0A947BXA4-F1
#
_entry.id   AF-A0A947BXA4-F1
#
_cell.length_a   1.000
_cell.length_b   1.000
_cell.length_c   1.000
_cell.angle_alpha   90.00
_cell.angle_beta   90.00
_cell.angle_gamma   90.00
#
_symmetry.space_group_name_H-M   'P 1'
#
loop_
_entity.id
_entity.type
_entity.pdbx_description
1 polymer ?
#
loop_
_entity_poly.entity_id
_entity_poly.type
_entity_poly.pdbx_seq_one_letter_code
_entity_poly.pdbx_strand_id
1 'polypeptide(L)'
;MDNLQQIIETAFEERQSLDLGNPAPELREAILTAIEMLDSGQARVAEPTDEGWTVHQWIKKAVLLYFGIEQSRSIDGGYTNFFDKVPLKFDGMTQAEFERAGIRVVPSAVARKGAHIARDVVLMPSYVNIGAYIDSGTMVDTWATV
;
A
#
# COMPACT_ATOMS: atom_id res chain seq x y z
N MET A 1 1.82 13.86 -12.57
CA MET A 1 0.81 13.38 -11.62
C MET A 1 -0.60 13.59 -12.17
N ASP A 2 -0.86 14.73 -12.81
CA ASP A 2 -2.19 15.09 -13.32
C ASP A 2 -2.82 14.05 -14.25
N ASN A 3 -2.04 13.46 -15.17
CA ASN A 3 -2.51 12.37 -16.03
C ASN A 3 -2.89 11.10 -15.22
N LEU A 4 -2.04 10.69 -14.27
CA LEU A 4 -2.29 9.53 -13.41
C LEU A 4 -3.57 9.69 -12.59
N GLN A 5 -3.75 10.86 -11.95
CA GLN A 5 -4.95 11.16 -11.18
C GLN A 5 -6.20 11.09 -12.07
N GLN A 6 -6.16 11.69 -13.25
CA GLN A 6 -7.29 11.69 -14.18
C GLN A 6 -7.69 10.27 -14.63
N ILE A 7 -6.72 9.41 -14.94
CA ILE A 7 -6.98 8.00 -15.27
C ILE A 7 -7.70 7.31 -14.12
N ILE A 8 -7.19 7.45 -12.89
CA ILE A 8 -7.75 6.80 -11.71
C ILE A 8 -9.16 7.30 -11.41
N GLU A 9 -9.39 8.61 -11.47
CA GLU A 9 -10.70 9.20 -11.20
C GLU A 9 -11.72 8.76 -12.26
N THR A 10 -11.36 8.82 -13.53
CA THR A 10 -12.24 8.38 -14.64
C THR A 10 -12.60 6.90 -14.48
N ALA A 11 -11.60 6.03 -14.29
CA ALA A 11 -11.82 4.61 -14.11
C ALA A 11 -12.63 4.30 -12.85
N PHE A 12 -12.47 5.09 -11.78
CA PHE A 12 -13.27 4.91 -10.57
C PHE A 12 -14.74 5.26 -10.82
N GLU A 13 -15.05 6.35 -11.51
CA GLU A 13 -16.45 6.68 -11.83
C GLU A 13 -17.10 5.61 -12.73
N GLU A 14 -16.34 5.08 -13.68
CA GLU A 14 -16.82 4.07 -14.64
C GLU A 14 -16.66 2.62 -14.16
N ARG A 15 -16.23 2.40 -12.91
CA ARG A 15 -15.84 1.08 -12.39
C ARG A 15 -16.91 -0.01 -12.49
N GLN A 16 -18.19 0.37 -12.56
CA GLN A 16 -19.31 -0.58 -12.71
C GLN A 16 -19.39 -1.18 -14.12
N SER A 17 -18.90 -0.46 -15.13
CA SER A 17 -18.85 -0.90 -16.53
C SER A 17 -17.51 -1.52 -16.93
N LEU A 18 -16.49 -1.42 -16.08
CA LEU A 18 -15.16 -1.97 -16.34
C LEU A 18 -15.08 -3.44 -15.92
N ASP A 19 -14.47 -4.26 -16.77
CA ASP A 19 -13.96 -5.58 -16.35
C ASP A 19 -12.66 -5.38 -15.58
N LEU A 20 -12.77 -5.19 -14.26
CA LEU A 20 -11.59 -5.07 -13.41
C LEU A 20 -10.83 -6.39 -13.28
N GLY A 21 -11.42 -7.54 -13.61
CA GLY A 21 -10.69 -8.82 -13.66
C GLY A 21 -9.68 -8.89 -14.80
N ASN A 22 -9.88 -8.07 -15.84
CA ASN A 22 -8.99 -7.94 -16.99
C ASN A 22 -8.97 -6.49 -17.51
N PRO A 23 -8.41 -5.54 -16.73
CA PRO A 23 -8.43 -4.13 -17.07
C PRO A 23 -7.50 -3.84 -18.25
N ALA A 24 -7.77 -2.74 -18.96
CA ALA A 24 -6.84 -2.25 -19.98
C ALA A 24 -5.42 -2.08 -19.41
N PRO A 25 -4.35 -2.39 -20.18
CA PRO A 25 -2.97 -2.32 -19.67
C PRO A 25 -2.60 -0.98 -19.04
N GLU A 26 -3.03 0.13 -19.65
CA GLU A 26 -2.81 1.49 -19.16
C GLU A 26 -3.46 1.72 -17.79
N LEU A 27 -4.71 1.27 -17.61
CA LEU A 27 -5.39 1.37 -16.32
C LEU A 27 -4.69 0.53 -15.25
N ARG A 28 -4.27 -0.69 -15.61
CA ARG A 28 -3.53 -1.57 -14.69
C ARG A 28 -2.23 -0.91 -14.24
N GLU A 29 -1.46 -0.36 -15.18
CA GLU A 29 -0.20 0.34 -14.90
C GLU A 29 -0.42 1.57 -14.03
N ALA A 30 -1.45 2.38 -14.31
CA ALA A 30 -1.83 3.52 -13.50
C ALA A 30 -2.15 3.13 -12.05
N ILE A 31 -2.99 2.11 -11.85
CA ILE A 31 -3.33 1.62 -10.51
C ILE A 31 -2.09 1.13 -9.78
N LEU A 32 -1.26 0.29 -10.41
CA LEU A 32 -0.04 -0.24 -9.78
C LEU A 32 0.96 0.86 -9.45
N THR A 33 1.10 1.87 -10.32
CA THR A 33 1.95 3.03 -10.08
C THR A 33 1.49 3.81 -8.85
N ALA A 34 0.19 4.05 -8.69
CA ALA A 34 -0.35 4.73 -7.51
C ALA A 34 -0.08 3.95 -6.21
N ILE A 35 -0.19 2.62 -6.24
CA ILE A 35 0.11 1.76 -5.08
C ILE A 35 1.62 1.75 -4.78
N GLU A 36 2.48 1.80 -5.79
CA GLU A 36 3.93 1.90 -5.61
C GLU A 36 4.35 3.28 -5.06
N MET A 37 3.70 4.36 -5.48
CA MET A 37 3.90 5.68 -4.92
C MET A 37 3.49 5.73 -3.44
N LEU A 38 2.41 5.04 -3.06
CA LEU A 38 2.01 4.85 -1.66
C LEU A 38 3.04 4.03 -0.88
N ASP A 39 3.49 2.90 -1.44
CA ASP A 39 4.43 1.99 -0.78
C ASP A 39 5.80 2.65 -0.50
N SER A 40 6.27 3.42 -1.47
CA SER A 40 7.52 4.19 -1.40
C SER A 40 7.40 5.50 -0.61
N GLY A 41 6.19 5.97 -0.32
CA GLY A 41 5.94 7.24 0.37
C GLY A 41 6.07 8.49 -0.51
N GLN A 42 6.20 8.32 -1.83
CA GLN A 42 6.13 9.42 -2.81
C GLN A 42 4.74 10.05 -2.88
N ALA A 43 3.71 9.31 -2.48
CA ALA A 43 2.36 9.80 -2.26
C ALA A 43 1.86 9.33 -0.90
N ARG A 44 0.90 10.07 -0.34
CA ARG A 44 0.23 9.76 0.93
C ARG A 44 -1.24 10.08 0.83
N VAL A 45 -2.10 9.31 1.50
CA VAL A 45 -3.58 9.47 1.39
C VAL A 45 -4.06 10.82 1.90
N ALA A 46 -3.38 11.38 2.90
CA ALA A 46 -3.63 12.70 3.42
C ALA A 46 -2.32 13.33 3.87
N GLU A 47 -2.20 14.65 3.72
CA GLU A 47 -1.02 15.42 4.13
C GLU A 47 -1.41 16.74 4.81
N PRO A 48 -0.56 17.26 5.72
CA PRO A 48 -0.80 18.54 6.34
C PRO A 48 -0.55 19.68 5.35
N THR A 49 -1.40 20.70 5.41
CA THR A 49 -1.32 21.97 4.67
C THR A 49 -1.51 23.13 5.64
N ASP A 50 -1.33 24.37 5.17
CA ASP A 50 -1.55 25.57 6.00
C ASP A 50 -2.99 25.69 6.53
N GLU A 51 -3.96 25.07 5.84
CA GLU A 51 -5.38 25.06 6.20
C GLU A 51 -5.78 23.81 7.02
N GLY A 52 -4.81 22.95 7.37
CA GLY A 52 -5.02 21.68 8.05
C GLY A 52 -4.79 20.47 7.13
N TRP A 53 -5.38 19.33 7.47
CA TRP A 53 -5.17 18.09 6.72
C TRP A 53 -6.02 18.05 5.44
N THR A 54 -5.36 17.84 4.31
CA THR A 54 -6.02 17.63 3.01
C THR A 54 -5.96 16.15 2.63
N VAL A 55 -7.08 15.60 2.16
CA VAL A 55 -7.21 14.21 1.74
C VAL A 55 -7.17 14.12 0.21
N HIS A 56 -6.25 13.31 -0.30
CA HIS A 56 -6.12 12.98 -1.72
C HIS A 56 -7.10 11.86 -2.08
N GLN A 57 -8.34 12.22 -2.41
CA GLN A 57 -9.41 11.26 -2.67
C GLN A 57 -9.09 10.28 -3.81
N TRP A 58 -8.39 10.74 -4.85
CA TRP A 58 -8.00 9.88 -5.97
C TRP A 58 -7.09 8.73 -5.53
N ILE A 59 -6.27 8.91 -4.49
CA ILE A 59 -5.42 7.84 -3.96
C ILE A 59 -6.28 6.76 -3.29
N LYS A 60 -7.33 7.15 -2.55
CA LYS A 60 -8.30 6.19 -2.00
C LYS A 60 -9.02 5.43 -3.12
N LYS A 61 -9.38 6.13 -4.21
CA LYS A 61 -9.96 5.51 -5.41
C LYS A 61 -8.99 4.49 -6.02
N ALA A 62 -7.69 4.81 -6.11
CA ALA A 62 -6.67 3.87 -6.60
C ALA A 62 -6.58 2.60 -5.74
N VAL A 63 -6.61 2.72 -4.40
CA VAL A 63 -6.62 1.57 -3.49
C VAL A 63 -7.87 0.68 -3.70
N LEU A 64 -9.03 1.29 -3.90
CA LEU A 64 -10.27 0.54 -4.17
C LEU A 64 -10.23 -0.17 -5.53
N LEU A 65 -9.72 0.50 -6.57
CA LEU A 65 -9.52 -0.12 -7.88
C LEU A 65 -8.48 -1.24 -7.81
N TYR A 66 -7.42 -1.08 -7.02
CA TYR A 66 -6.41 -2.10 -6.79
C TYR A 66 -7.03 -3.41 -6.27
N PHE A 67 -7.95 -3.31 -5.31
CA PHE A 67 -8.68 -4.49 -4.85
C PHE A 67 -9.59 -5.12 -5.91
N GLY A 68 -10.06 -4.32 -6.87
CA GLY A 68 -10.85 -4.79 -8.00
C GLY A 68 -10.03 -5.55 -9.02
N ILE A 69 -8.78 -5.13 -9.27
CA ILE A 69 -7.90 -5.75 -10.27
C ILE A 69 -7.10 -6.96 -9.76
N GLU A 70 -7.07 -7.17 -8.45
CA GLU A 70 -6.38 -8.30 -7.83
C GLU A 70 -7.34 -9.43 -7.46
N GLN A 71 -6.91 -10.66 -7.71
CA GLN A 71 -7.62 -11.89 -7.35
C GLN A 71 -7.04 -12.50 -6.09
N SER A 72 -7.89 -13.07 -5.24
CA SER A 72 -7.41 -13.77 -4.05
C SER A 72 -6.64 -15.02 -4.45
N ARG A 73 -5.52 -15.24 -3.78
CA ARG A 73 -4.66 -16.41 -3.97
C ARG A 73 -4.28 -17.01 -2.63
N SER A 74 -3.93 -18.30 -2.65
CA SER A 74 -3.32 -18.92 -1.47
C SER A 74 -1.96 -18.28 -1.21
N ILE A 75 -1.70 -17.90 0.04
CA ILE A 75 -0.42 -17.37 0.50
C ILE A 75 0.11 -18.36 1.54
N ASP A 76 1.27 -18.94 1.27
CA ASP A 76 1.91 -19.89 2.18
C ASP A 76 2.54 -19.12 3.36
N GLY A 77 2.06 -19.42 4.57
CA GLY A 77 2.58 -18.87 5.82
C GLY A 77 3.61 -19.77 6.52
N GLY A 78 3.99 -20.89 5.91
CA GLY A 78 4.90 -21.90 6.46
C GLY A 78 4.25 -22.85 7.47
N TYR A 79 3.39 -22.34 8.36
CA TYR A 79 2.64 -23.15 9.36
C TYR A 79 1.14 -23.24 9.08
N THR A 80 0.64 -22.40 8.16
CA THR A 80 -0.76 -22.37 7.71
C THR A 80 -0.82 -21.70 6.34
N ASN A 81 -2.00 -21.76 5.71
CA ASN A 81 -2.27 -21.04 4.47
C ASN A 81 -3.23 -19.88 4.74
N PHE A 82 -2.95 -18.74 4.12
CA PHE A 82 -3.86 -17.60 4.06
C PHE A 82 -4.48 -17.51 2.66
N PHE A 83 -5.58 -16.78 2.54
CA PHE A 83 -6.25 -16.54 1.26
C PHE A 83 -6.65 -15.07 1.14
N ASP A 84 -5.84 -14.30 0.42
CA ASP A 84 -6.01 -12.86 0.25
C ASP A 84 -5.49 -12.43 -1.13
N LYS A 85 -5.86 -11.22 -1.56
CA LYS A 85 -5.48 -10.61 -2.83
C LYS A 85 -4.39 -9.54 -2.69
N VAL A 86 -4.13 -9.06 -1.48
CA VAL A 86 -3.15 -7.99 -1.23
C VAL A 86 -1.80 -8.61 -0.85
N PRO A 87 -0.72 -8.37 -1.61
CA PRO A 87 0.62 -8.81 -1.23
C PRO A 87 1.10 -8.18 0.08
N LEU A 88 1.99 -8.87 0.79
CA LEU A 88 2.70 -8.29 1.93
C LEU A 88 3.80 -7.36 1.43
N LYS A 89 4.04 -6.25 2.14
CA LYS A 89 5.04 -5.23 1.76
C LYS A 89 6.44 -5.81 1.65
N PHE A 90 6.79 -6.71 2.56
CA PHE A 90 8.14 -7.25 2.69
C PHE A 90 8.34 -8.56 1.91
N ASP A 91 7.32 -9.02 1.18
CA ASP A 91 7.41 -10.23 0.36
C ASP A 91 8.50 -10.08 -0.72
N GLY A 92 9.46 -10.99 -0.73
CA GLY A 92 10.59 -10.97 -1.67
C GLY A 92 11.70 -9.94 -1.38
N MET A 93 11.62 -9.14 -0.32
CA MET A 93 12.69 -8.19 0.02
C MET A 93 13.99 -8.92 0.39
N THR A 94 15.09 -8.46 -0.18
CA THR A 94 16.45 -8.94 0.08
C THR A 94 17.08 -8.23 1.28
N GLN A 95 18.17 -8.79 1.82
CA GLN A 95 18.92 -8.17 2.91
C GLN A 95 19.36 -6.72 2.57
N ALA A 96 19.89 -6.50 1.37
CA ALA A 96 20.33 -5.18 0.93
C ALA A 96 19.17 -4.16 0.88
N GLU A 97 17.95 -4.62 0.55
CA GLU A 97 16.76 -3.78 0.53
C GLU A 97 16.30 -3.40 1.94
N PHE A 98 16.35 -4.33 2.90
CA PHE A 98 16.10 -4.03 4.31
C PHE A 98 17.11 -3.04 4.89
N GLU A 99 18.41 -3.26 4.62
CA GLU A 99 19.48 -2.35 5.07
C GLU A 99 19.31 -0.95 4.49
N ARG A 100 18.96 -0.85 3.20
CA ARG A 100 18.68 0.44 2.54
C ARG A 100 17.44 1.13 3.12
N ALA A 101 16.37 0.38 3.36
CA ALA A 101 15.15 0.91 3.98
C ALA A 101 15.40 1.40 5.42
N GLY A 102 16.33 0.77 6.15
CA GLY A 102 16.68 1.15 7.51
C GLY A 102 15.53 0.99 8.49
N ILE A 103 14.71 -0.04 8.30
CA ILE A 103 13.55 -0.37 9.13
C ILE A 103 13.82 -1.62 9.95
N ARG A 104 13.22 -1.71 11.14
CA ARG A 104 13.23 -2.92 11.95
C ARG A 104 11.86 -3.56 11.95
N VAL A 105 11.77 -4.75 11.36
CA VAL A 105 10.54 -5.55 11.30
C VAL A 105 10.70 -6.75 12.24
N VAL A 106 10.17 -6.64 13.45
CA VAL A 106 10.32 -7.68 14.49
C VAL A 106 9.29 -8.78 14.24
N PRO A 107 9.67 -10.08 14.19
CA PRO A 107 8.71 -11.16 14.03
C PRO A 107 7.67 -11.16 15.17
N SER A 108 6.37 -11.19 14.92
CA SER A 108 5.66 -11.43 13.65
C SER A 108 4.94 -10.18 13.08
N ALA A 109 5.62 -9.03 12.96
CA ALA A 109 5.06 -7.82 12.36
C ALA A 109 4.64 -8.02 10.90
N VAL A 110 3.48 -7.49 10.52
CA VAL A 110 2.91 -7.62 9.18
C VAL A 110 2.56 -6.24 8.63
N ALA A 111 2.96 -5.98 7.38
CA ALA A 111 2.55 -4.80 6.63
C ALA A 111 2.05 -5.21 5.24
N ARG A 112 0.96 -4.61 4.76
CA ARG A 112 0.47 -4.78 3.38
C ARG A 112 1.23 -3.89 2.41
N LYS A 113 1.40 -4.36 1.16
CA LYS A 113 1.91 -3.52 0.07
C LYS A 113 1.02 -2.28 -0.07
N GLY A 114 1.65 -1.14 -0.34
CA GLY A 114 1.00 0.17 -0.41
C GLY A 114 0.95 0.89 0.95
N ALA A 115 1.69 0.44 1.95
CA ALA A 115 1.93 1.17 3.19
C ALA A 115 3.35 1.75 3.19
N HIS A 116 3.50 3.04 3.47
CA HIS A 116 4.81 3.65 3.64
C HIS A 116 5.31 3.46 5.07
N ILE A 117 6.58 3.05 5.19
CA ILE A 117 7.29 2.88 6.45
C ILE A 117 8.67 3.51 6.26
N ALA A 118 8.87 4.66 6.89
CA ALA A 118 10.09 5.45 6.77
C ALA A 118 11.26 4.82 7.54
N ARG A 119 12.47 5.36 7.29
CA ARG A 119 13.70 4.95 7.98
C ARG A 119 13.58 5.13 9.49
N ASP A 120 14.29 4.29 10.24
CA ASP A 120 14.37 4.28 11.71
C ASP A 120 13.06 3.92 12.42
N VAL A 121 12.05 3.43 11.68
CA VAL A 121 10.83 2.86 12.27
C VAL A 121 11.10 1.47 12.83
N VAL A 122 10.52 1.20 14.01
CA VAL A 122 10.47 -0.13 14.62
C VAL A 122 9.05 -0.65 14.63
N LEU A 123 8.81 -1.76 13.94
CA LEU A 123 7.57 -2.52 14.02
C LEU A 123 7.79 -3.70 14.96
N MET A 124 7.25 -3.61 16.16
CA MET A 124 7.04 -4.77 17.04
C MET A 124 5.95 -5.67 16.43
N PRO A 125 5.61 -6.85 16.99
CA PRO A 125 4.52 -7.67 16.46
C PRO A 125 3.21 -6.87 16.34
N SER A 126 2.90 -6.38 15.14
CA SER A 126 1.85 -5.39 14.86
C SER A 126 1.30 -5.58 13.45
N TYR A 127 0.26 -4.83 13.11
CA TYR A 127 -0.32 -4.82 11.77
C TYR A 127 -0.35 -3.41 11.17
N VAL A 128 0.13 -3.26 9.92
CA VAL A 128 0.06 -2.00 9.15
C VAL A 128 -0.71 -2.24 7.86
N ASN A 129 -1.84 -1.55 7.70
CA ASN A 129 -2.72 -1.73 6.55
C ASN A 129 -2.29 -0.85 5.36
N ILE A 130 -2.78 -1.21 4.16
CA ILE A 130 -2.54 -0.45 2.93
C ILE A 130 -3.02 1.00 3.04
N GLY A 131 -2.24 1.94 2.51
CA GLY A 131 -2.50 3.38 2.54
C GLY A 131 -1.98 4.09 3.79
N ALA A 132 -1.45 3.36 4.78
CA ALA A 132 -0.81 3.94 5.95
C ALA A 132 0.50 4.66 5.57
N TYR A 133 0.86 5.66 6.37
CA TYR A 133 2.12 6.40 6.27
C TYR A 133 2.74 6.53 7.66
N ILE A 134 3.81 5.78 7.91
CA ILE A 134 4.54 5.80 9.17
C ILE A 134 5.87 6.53 8.96
N ASP A 135 5.99 7.71 9.55
CA ASP A 135 7.16 8.58 9.39
C ASP A 135 8.31 8.18 10.33
N SER A 136 9.49 8.73 10.04
CA SER A 136 10.77 8.33 10.61
C SER A 136 10.82 8.38 12.14
N GLY A 137 11.54 7.42 12.73
CA GLY A 137 11.72 7.32 14.18
C GLY A 137 10.48 6.86 14.97
N THR A 138 9.38 6.52 14.30
CA THR A 138 8.17 6.00 14.97
C THR A 138 8.38 4.60 15.55
N MET A 139 7.86 4.37 16.75
CA MET A 139 7.75 3.02 17.34
C MET A 139 6.30 2.54 17.26
N VAL A 140 6.08 1.41 16.58
CA VAL A 140 4.80 0.69 16.58
C VAL A 140 4.93 -0.49 17.51
N ASP A 141 4.31 -0.37 18.69
CA ASP A 141 4.46 -1.34 19.77
C ASP A 141 3.63 -2.62 19.58
N THR A 142 3.93 -3.62 20.41
CA THR A 142 3.32 -4.95 20.34
C THR A 142 1.79 -4.89 20.38
N TRP A 143 1.16 -5.53 19.40
CA TRP A 143 -0.27 -5.61 19.14
C TRP A 143 -0.95 -4.31 18.72
N ALA A 144 -0.17 -3.27 18.39
CA ALA A 144 -0.71 -2.08 17.74
C ALA A 144 -1.21 -2.38 16.32
N THR A 145 -2.14 -1.56 15.84
CA THR A 145 -2.65 -1.59 14.47
C THR A 145 -2.62 -0.18 13.90
N VAL A 146 -2.10 -0.05 12.68
CA VAL A 146 -2.03 1.21 11.91
C VAL A 146 -2.82 1.06 10.63
#